data_AF-A0A2I0KG68-F1
#
_entry.id   AF-A0A2I0KG68-F1
#
_cell.length_a   1.000
_cell.length_b   1.000
_cell.length_c   1.000
_cell.angle_alpha   90.00
_cell.angle_beta   90.00
_cell.angle_gamma   90.00
#
_symmetry.space_group_name_H-M   'P 1'
#
loop_
_entity.id
_entity.type
_entity.pdbx_description
1 polymer ?
#
loop_
_entity_poly.entity_id
_entity_poly.type
_entity_poly.pdbx_seq_one_letter_code
_entity_poly.pdbx_strand_id
1 'polypeptide(L)'
;EVLVRFTGFGAEEDEWVNIKKAIRERSVPLEHWECHKLKVGDFILCFQERRDQAIYYDAHIVEIGRRMHDIRGCRCLFLIRYDHDNSEERVRLRRLCRRPSW
;
A
#
# COMPACT_ATOMS: atom_id res chain seq x y z
N GLU A 1 -5.22 -24.53 1.41
CA GLU A 1 -4.80 -23.54 0.39
C GLU A 1 -5.93 -23.35 -0.60
N VAL A 2 -5.84 -22.39 -1.50
CA VAL A 2 -6.80 -22.19 -2.60
C VAL A 2 -6.05 -21.74 -3.85
N LEU A 3 -6.52 -22.16 -5.02
CA LEU A 3 -6.00 -21.72 -6.31
C LEU A 3 -6.61 -20.36 -6.66
N VAL A 4 -5.77 -19.35 -6.87
CA VAL A 4 -6.21 -17.99 -7.23
C VAL A 4 -5.75 -17.62 -8.64
N ARG A 5 -6.61 -16.89 -9.36
CA ARG A 5 -6.25 -16.24 -10.63
C ARG A 5 -6.03 -14.76 -10.41
N PHE A 6 -4.84 -14.28 -10.77
CA PHE A 6 -4.51 -12.86 -10.69
C PHE A 6 -5.19 -12.07 -11.81
N THR A 7 -5.72 -10.89 -11.48
CA THR A 7 -6.34 -10.02 -12.49
C THR A 7 -5.30 -9.60 -13.53
N GLY A 8 -5.60 -9.82 -14.81
CA GLY A 8 -4.70 -9.48 -15.92
C GLY A 8 -3.79 -10.62 -16.38
N PHE A 9 -3.85 -11.79 -15.74
CA PHE A 9 -3.07 -12.99 -16.09
C PHE A 9 -3.97 -14.16 -16.50
N GLY A 10 -3.43 -15.09 -17.29
CA GLY A 10 -4.11 -16.31 -17.71
C GLY A 10 -4.00 -17.43 -16.66
N ALA A 11 -4.51 -18.61 -17.01
CA ALA A 11 -4.55 -19.77 -16.12
C ALA A 11 -3.17 -20.36 -15.81
N GLU A 12 -2.19 -20.07 -16.67
CA GLU A 12 -0.79 -20.47 -16.55
C GLU A 12 -0.08 -19.82 -15.35
N GLU A 13 -0.59 -18.69 -14.86
CA GLU A 13 -0.07 -17.97 -13.69
C GLU A 13 -0.94 -18.18 -12.43
N ASP A 14 -1.87 -19.15 -12.45
CA ASP A 14 -2.69 -19.46 -11.28
C ASP A 14 -1.81 -20.05 -10.16
N GLU A 15 -1.94 -19.54 -8.93
CA GLU A 15 -1.10 -19.96 -7.79
C GLU A 15 -1.93 -20.55 -6.63
N TRP A 16 -1.38 -21.60 -5.99
CA TRP A 16 -1.90 -22.10 -4.72
C TRP A 16 -1.40 -21.25 -3.57
N VAL A 17 -2.34 -20.59 -2.87
CA VAL A 17 -2.00 -19.68 -1.78
C VAL A 17 -2.65 -20.07 -0.46
N ASN A 18 -2.00 -19.71 0.65
CA ASN A 18 -2.53 -19.97 1.97
C ASN A 18 -3.64 -18.96 2.32
N ILE A 19 -4.88 -19.44 2.52
CA ILE A 19 -6.05 -18.61 2.80
C ILE A 19 -5.84 -17.67 4.00
N LYS A 20 -5.20 -18.15 5.08
CA LYS A 20 -5.05 -17.36 6.32
C LYS A 20 -3.92 -16.35 6.26
N LYS A 21 -2.91 -16.58 5.41
CA LYS A 21 -1.68 -15.76 5.38
C LYS A 21 -1.56 -14.88 4.14
N ALA A 22 -2.14 -15.30 3.01
CA ALA A 22 -1.91 -14.69 1.70
C ALA A 22 -3.20 -14.14 1.05
N ILE A 23 -4.36 -14.33 1.69
CA ILE A 23 -5.63 -13.77 1.20
C ILE A 23 -6.19 -12.82 2.25
N ARG A 24 -6.60 -11.65 1.77
CA ARG A 24 -7.31 -10.64 2.57
C ARG A 24 -8.15 -9.76 1.64
N GLU A 25 -9.09 -9.03 2.23
CA GLU A 25 -9.85 -8.03 1.49
C GLU A 25 -8.92 -6.98 0.85
N ARG A 26 -9.27 -6.53 -0.35
CA ARG A 26 -8.47 -5.59 -1.14
C ARG A 26 -8.25 -4.28 -0.37
N SER A 27 -7.00 -3.79 -0.33
CA SER A 27 -6.71 -2.46 0.23
C SER A 27 -7.35 -1.36 -0.62
N VAL A 28 -7.79 -0.28 0.04
CA VAL A 28 -8.56 0.80 -0.58
C VAL A 28 -7.63 1.97 -0.91
N PRO A 29 -7.59 2.45 -2.16
CA PRO A 29 -6.87 3.68 -2.52
C PRO A 29 -7.34 4.88 -1.69
N LEU A 30 -6.43 5.80 -1.41
CA LEU A 30 -6.74 7.02 -0.67
C LEU A 30 -6.98 8.18 -1.65
N GLU A 31 -8.08 8.87 -1.47
CA GLU A 31 -8.34 10.12 -2.20
C GLU A 31 -7.39 11.22 -1.72
N HIS A 32 -7.16 12.22 -2.58
CA HIS A 32 -6.17 13.27 -2.34
C HIS A 32 -6.41 14.08 -1.05
N TRP A 33 -7.65 14.19 -0.59
CA TRP A 33 -8.02 14.85 0.67
C TRP A 33 -8.02 13.93 1.89
N GLU A 34 -7.90 12.61 1.71
CA GLU A 34 -8.00 11.61 2.78
C GLU A 34 -6.69 11.39 3.52
N CYS A 35 -5.64 12.17 3.24
CA CYS A 35 -4.36 12.05 3.95
C CYS A 35 -4.52 12.14 5.48
N HIS A 36 -5.48 12.92 5.97
CA HIS A 36 -5.74 13.12 7.39
C HIS A 36 -6.22 11.85 8.10
N LYS A 37 -6.74 10.86 7.36
CA LYS A 37 -7.18 9.56 7.90
C LYS A 37 -6.01 8.67 8.31
N LEU A 38 -4.82 8.90 7.75
CA LEU A 38 -3.60 8.14 8.07
C LEU A 38 -2.92 8.65 9.34
N LYS A 39 -2.39 7.72 10.14
CA LYS A 39 -1.65 7.95 11.39
C LYS A 39 -0.33 7.18 11.40
N VAL A 40 0.59 7.62 12.26
CA VAL A 40 1.81 6.85 12.55
C VAL A 40 1.41 5.51 13.17
N GLY A 41 2.05 4.44 12.72
CA GLY A 41 1.73 3.06 13.07
C GLY A 41 0.69 2.39 12.17
N ASP A 42 0.02 3.12 11.27
CA ASP A 42 -0.96 2.51 10.37
C ASP A 42 -0.30 1.48 9.44
N PHE A 43 -0.94 0.32 9.33
CA PHE A 43 -0.62 -0.72 8.36
C PHE A 43 -1.22 -0.37 7.00
N ILE A 44 -0.37 -0.25 5.99
CA ILE A 44 -0.73 0.18 4.64
C ILE A 44 -0.16 -0.76 3.59
N LEU A 45 -0.72 -0.69 2.38
CA LEU A 45 -0.11 -1.27 1.19
C LEU A 45 0.53 -0.13 0.39
N CYS A 46 1.82 -0.24 0.09
CA CYS A 46 2.56 0.73 -0.69
C CYS A 46 2.97 0.19 -2.06
N PHE A 47 2.66 0.93 -3.11
CA PHE A 47 3.22 0.70 -4.43
C PHE A 47 4.69 1.13 -4.46
N GLN A 48 5.62 0.19 -4.67
CA GLN A 48 7.04 0.43 -4.85
C GLN A 48 7.44 0.26 -6.31
N GLU A 49 7.84 1.37 -6.92
CA GLU A 49 8.34 1.42 -8.29
C GLU A 49 9.86 1.63 -8.26
N ARG A 50 10.60 0.61 -8.70
CA ARG A 50 12.04 0.65 -8.97
C ARG A 50 12.26 0.52 -10.48
N ARG A 51 13.52 0.61 -10.94
CA ARG A 51 13.85 0.56 -12.38
C ARG A 51 13.27 -0.65 -13.10
N ASP A 52 13.30 -1.83 -12.46
CA ASP A 52 12.95 -3.10 -13.09
C ASP A 52 11.70 -3.76 -12.49
N GLN A 53 11.08 -3.16 -11.45
CA GLN A 53 9.91 -3.75 -10.79
C GLN A 53 8.93 -2.70 -10.30
N ALA A 54 7.65 -3.06 -10.33
CA ALA A 54 6.52 -2.28 -9.83
C ALA A 54 5.62 -3.18 -8.98
N ILE A 55 5.86 -3.23 -7.67
CA ILE A 55 5.26 -4.21 -6.75
C ILE A 55 4.55 -3.50 -5.60
N TYR A 56 3.44 -4.06 -5.14
CA TYR A 56 2.76 -3.62 -3.93
C TYR A 56 3.26 -4.40 -2.71
N TYR A 57 3.79 -3.69 -1.71
CA TYR A 57 4.28 -4.29 -0.46
C TYR A 57 3.55 -3.76 0.75
N ASP A 58 3.45 -4.60 1.78
CA ASP A 58 3.01 -4.19 3.11
C ASP A 58 4.09 -3.34 3.78
N ALA A 59 3.64 -2.30 4.48
CA ALA A 59 4.48 -1.39 5.23
C ALA A 59 3.71 -0.70 6.36
N HIS A 60 4.46 -0.14 7.29
CA HIS A 60 3.93 0.68 8.38
C HIS A 60 4.37 2.13 8.24
N ILE A 61 3.49 3.07 8.59
CA ILE A 61 3.84 4.49 8.63
C ILE A 61 4.70 4.78 9.87
N VAL A 62 5.92 5.26 9.66
CA VAL A 62 6.87 5.64 10.72
C VAL A 62 6.74 7.12 11.07
N GLU A 63 6.56 7.97 10.08
CA GLU A 63 6.49 9.43 10.26
C GLU A 63 5.56 10.06 9.22
N ILE A 64 4.87 11.14 9.59
CA ILE A 64 4.04 11.91 8.65
C ILE A 64 4.49 13.38 8.63
N GLY A 65 5.14 13.77 7.54
CA GLY A 65 5.43 15.16 7.22
C GLY A 65 4.21 15.85 6.62
N ARG A 66 3.33 16.40 7.47
CA ARG A 66 2.15 17.15 7.05
C ARG A 66 2.54 18.47 6.36
N ARG A 67 1.88 18.78 5.25
CA ARG A 67 2.06 20.04 4.50
C ARG A 67 0.70 20.67 4.26
N MET A 68 0.63 22.00 4.21
CA MET A 68 -0.58 22.68 3.76
C MET A 68 -0.88 22.29 2.31
N HIS A 69 -2.11 21.92 1.99
CA HIS A 69 -2.55 21.65 0.62
C HIS A 69 -4.07 21.75 0.54
N ASP A 70 -4.60 21.89 -0.67
CA ASP A 70 -6.02 22.01 -0.96
C ASP A 70 -6.50 20.85 -1.85
N ILE A 71 -7.67 21.04 -2.48
CA ILE A 71 -8.29 20.06 -3.39
C ILE A 71 -7.41 19.69 -4.59
N ARG A 72 -6.35 20.45 -4.90
CA ARG A 72 -5.46 20.18 -6.04
C ARG A 72 -4.55 18.97 -5.81
N GLY A 73 -4.38 18.53 -4.56
CA GLY A 73 -3.65 17.30 -4.28
C GLY A 73 -2.89 17.30 -2.96
N CYS A 74 -2.72 16.09 -2.40
CA CYS A 74 -1.92 15.90 -1.19
C CYS A 74 -0.44 16.21 -1.43
N ARG A 75 0.11 17.10 -0.59
CA ARG A 75 1.55 17.41 -0.55
C ARG A 75 2.28 16.81 0.64
N CYS A 76 1.60 16.03 1.47
CA CYS A 76 2.22 15.34 2.60
C CYS A 76 3.27 14.33 2.13
N LEU A 77 4.24 14.06 3.00
CA LEU A 77 5.22 12.99 2.85
C LEU A 77 5.04 11.99 3.99
N PHE A 78 5.10 10.71 3.65
CA PHE A 78 4.95 9.61 4.59
C PHE A 78 6.26 8.84 4.59
N LEU A 79 6.95 8.79 5.72
CA LEU A 79 8.03 7.83 5.93
C LEU A 79 7.37 6.50 6.27
N ILE A 80 7.63 5.48 5.46
CA ILE A 80 7.14 4.13 5.68
C ILE A 80 8.31 3.19 5.89
N ARG A 81 8.07 2.09 6.60
CA ARG A 81 8.99 0.95 6.72
C ARG A 81 8.33 -0.28 6.14
N TYR A 82 8.98 -0.90 5.16
CA TYR A 82 8.49 -2.10 4.51
C TYR A 82 8.65 -3.33 5.41
N ASP A 83 7.62 -4.19 5.43
CA ASP A 83 7.62 -5.37 6.30
C ASP A 83 8.53 -6.49 5.77
N HIS A 84 8.78 -6.52 4.44
CA HIS A 84 9.55 -7.59 3.80
C HIS A 84 11.08 -7.48 4.00
N ASP A 85 11.62 -6.26 4.13
CA ASP A 85 13.07 -6.03 4.23
C ASP A 85 13.47 -4.96 5.26
N ASN A 86 12.51 -4.39 6.00
CA ASN A 86 12.71 -3.27 6.94
C ASN A 86 13.30 -1.99 6.33
N SER A 87 13.36 -1.87 5.01
CA SER A 87 13.81 -0.64 4.36
C SER A 87 12.80 0.50 4.59
N GLU A 88 13.32 1.72 4.72
CA GLU A 88 12.50 2.92 4.89
C GLU A 88 12.49 3.76 3.63
N GLU A 89 11.31 4.30 3.29
CA GLU A 89 11.13 5.12 2.10
C GLU A 89 10.17 6.29 2.38
N ARG A 90 10.48 7.48 1.85
CA ARG A 90 9.55 8.61 1.87
C ARG A 90 8.69 8.60 0.62
N VAL A 91 7.38 8.43 0.78
CA VAL A 91 6.43 8.30 -0.32
C VAL A 91 5.32 9.35 -0.27
N ARG A 92 4.62 9.51 -1.39
CA ARG A 92 3.43 10.37 -1.54
C ARG A 92 2.15 9.56 -1.29
N LEU A 93 1.07 10.24 -0.92
CA LEU A 93 -0.24 9.60 -0.66
C LEU A 93 -0.71 8.67 -1.78
N ARG A 94 -0.51 9.05 -3.05
CA ARG A 94 -0.93 8.27 -4.23
C ARG A 94 -0.34 6.85 -4.31
N ARG A 95 0.75 6.60 -3.58
CA ARG A 95 1.41 5.28 -3.52
C ARG A 95 0.85 4.42 -2.39
N LEU A 96 -0.05 4.94 -1.57
CA LEU A 96 -0.55 4.29 -0.37
C LEU A 96 -2.01 3.88 -0.56
N CYS A 97 -2.31 2.65 -0.16
CA CYS A 97 -3.66 2.15 0.02
C CYS A 97 -3.84 1.78 1.50
N ARG A 98 -4.96 2.19 2.09
CA ARG A 98 -5.30 1.83 3.47
C ARG A 98 -5.95 0.45 3.52
N ARG A 99 -5.95 -0.16 4.70
CA ARG A 99 -6.84 -1.30 4.93
C ARG A 99 -8.30 -0.86 4.97
N PRO A 100 -9.23 -1.72 4.53
CA PRO A 100 -10.65 -1.55 4.82
C PRO A 100 -10.85 -1.38 6.33
N SER A 101 -11.61 -0.35 6.69
CA SER A 101 -12.04 -0.09 8.06
C SER A 101 -13.45 -0.65 8.19
N TRP A 102 -13.63 -1.68 9.01
CA TRP A 102 -14.94 -2.20 9.37
C TRP A 102 -15.60 -1.30 10.40
#